data_AF-A0A7X8QLR5-F1
#
_entry.id   AF-A0A7X8QLR5-F1
#
_cell.length_a   1.000
_cell.length_b   1.000
_cell.length_c   1.000
_cell.angle_alpha   90.00
_cell.angle_beta   90.00
_cell.angle_gamma   90.00
#
_symmetry.space_group_name_H-M   'P 1'
#
loop_
_entity.id
_entity.type
_entity.pdbx_description
1 polymer ?
#
loop_
_entity_poly.entity_id
_entity_poly.type
_entity_poly.pdbx_seq_one_letter_code
_entity_poly.pdbx_strand_id
1 'polypeptide(L)'
;KNPMIAVHITNNEDYEYLEKSQQLPNVRFFGRYSDIFTENIIINETMDIMARKMNALFNSIYNIEPADNWRDLDTFTKESNRSAASNIATKLRLLNLEMEEKSEENAKSAVNLNDYLEGERLENLSKQEHLRWNAFHFASGWVTWPLNQTKDAKKAKDIINRRHACLVSWDELEEVTLRFNQNPTYKQLDREQVKNIPMIIEHAGYVVIEKN
;
A
#
# COMPACT_ATOMS: atom_id res chain seq x y z
N LYS A 1 -4.13 -20.02 27.14
CA LYS A 1 -3.18 -18.99 26.65
C LYS A 1 -3.05 -17.94 27.76
N ASN A 2 -1.82 -17.66 28.22
CA ASN A 2 -1.62 -16.54 29.14
C ASN A 2 -1.88 -15.22 28.40
N PRO A 3 -2.54 -14.24 29.04
CA PRO A 3 -2.81 -12.94 28.41
C PRO A 3 -1.49 -12.19 28.15
N MET A 4 -1.40 -11.56 26.99
CA MET A 4 -0.30 -10.65 26.67
C MET A 4 -0.57 -9.31 27.35
N ILE A 5 0.37 -8.83 28.15
CA ILE A 5 0.31 -7.53 28.82
C ILE A 5 1.15 -6.56 28.00
N ALA A 6 0.50 -5.54 27.43
CA ALA A 6 1.16 -4.47 26.71
C ALA A 6 1.39 -3.27 27.64
N VAL A 7 2.63 -2.77 27.71
CA VAL A 7 3.03 -1.68 28.62
C VAL A 7 3.58 -0.52 27.80
N HIS A 8 2.95 0.65 27.90
CA HIS A 8 3.40 1.87 27.24
C HIS A 8 4.44 2.61 28.11
N ILE A 9 5.64 2.80 27.57
CA ILE A 9 6.72 3.54 28.23
C ILE A 9 6.58 5.00 27.84
N THR A 10 6.32 5.85 28.83
CA THR A 10 6.04 7.29 28.63
C THR A 10 7.19 8.20 29.04
N ASN A 11 8.14 7.72 29.86
CA ASN A 11 9.30 8.47 30.32
C ASN A 11 10.60 7.70 30.04
N ASN A 12 11.62 8.41 29.57
CA ASN A 12 12.99 7.90 29.52
C ASN A 12 13.58 7.99 30.93
N GLU A 13 13.83 6.82 31.54
CA GLU A 13 14.86 6.51 32.54
C GLU A 13 14.32 5.42 33.44
N ASP A 14 14.63 4.18 33.08
CA ASP A 14 15.06 3.13 34.00
C ASP A 14 15.28 1.85 33.20
N TYR A 15 16.45 1.78 32.57
CA TYR A 15 16.82 0.73 31.63
C TYR A 15 16.99 -0.65 32.29
N GLU A 16 17.45 -0.72 33.54
CA GLU A 16 17.79 -2.00 34.20
C GLU A 16 16.57 -2.86 34.60
N TYR A 17 15.46 -2.26 35.06
CA TYR A 17 14.27 -3.06 35.39
C TYR A 17 13.51 -3.50 34.13
N LEU A 18 13.54 -2.67 33.08
CA LEU A 18 12.88 -2.95 31.82
C LEU A 18 13.50 -4.15 31.11
N GLU A 19 14.83 -4.25 31.06
CA GLU A 19 15.53 -5.41 30.49
C GLU A 19 15.18 -6.72 31.21
N LYS A 20 15.13 -6.71 32.55
CA LYS A 20 14.72 -7.89 33.34
C LYS A 20 13.27 -8.28 33.08
N SER A 21 12.39 -7.29 32.91
CA SER A 21 10.96 -7.52 32.64
C SER A 21 10.65 -7.89 31.18
N GLN A 22 11.53 -7.56 30.22
CA GLN A 22 11.44 -8.03 28.82
C GLN A 22 11.65 -9.55 28.69
N GLN A 23 12.31 -10.18 29.66
CA GLN A 23 12.47 -11.64 29.71
C GLN A 23 11.17 -12.36 30.11
N LEU A 24 10.14 -11.63 30.56
CA LEU A 24 8.84 -12.22 30.85
C LEU A 24 8.11 -12.57 29.55
N PRO A 25 7.74 -13.84 29.32
CA PRO A 25 7.24 -14.31 28.02
C PRO A 25 5.90 -13.67 27.61
N ASN A 26 5.15 -13.12 28.57
CA ASN A 26 3.82 -12.55 28.38
C ASN A 26 3.75 -11.02 28.53
N VAL A 27 4.89 -10.33 28.63
CA VAL A 27 4.96 -8.87 28.71
C VAL A 27 5.58 -8.31 27.43
N ARG A 28 4.98 -7.24 26.90
CA ARG A 28 5.47 -6.51 25.72
C ARG A 28 5.48 -5.03 26.02
N PHE A 29 6.64 -4.40 25.86
CA PHE A 29 6.81 -2.96 26.02
C PHE A 29 6.74 -2.25 24.67
N PHE A 30 6.18 -1.05 24.63
CA PHE A 30 6.13 -0.17 23.45
C PHE A 30 6.17 1.29 23.90
N GLY A 31 6.40 2.25 23.00
CA GLY A 31 6.38 3.69 23.33
C GLY A 31 7.74 4.36 23.51
N ARG A 32 8.85 3.59 23.52
CA ARG A 32 10.19 4.17 23.71
C ARG A 32 10.58 5.03 22.52
N TYR A 33 11.18 6.17 22.78
CA TYR A 33 11.76 7.02 21.74
C TYR A 33 12.78 6.28 20.89
N SER A 34 13.62 5.41 21.46
CA SER A 34 14.55 4.58 20.69
C SER A 34 13.86 3.60 19.74
N ASP A 35 12.62 3.19 20.04
CA ASP A 35 11.85 2.26 19.21
C ASP A 35 11.00 2.99 18.17
N ILE A 36 10.59 4.23 18.45
CA ILE A 36 9.73 5.06 17.58
C ILE A 36 10.56 5.93 16.64
N PHE A 37 11.65 6.50 17.13
CA PHE A 37 12.53 7.42 16.40
C PHE A 37 13.75 6.69 15.84
N THR A 38 13.50 5.57 15.14
CA THR A 38 14.54 4.89 14.36
C THR A 38 14.64 5.53 12.98
N GLU A 39 15.80 5.44 12.34
CA GLU A 39 15.99 5.87 10.95
C GLU A 39 14.96 5.23 10.01
N ASN A 40 14.70 3.93 10.21
CA ASN A 40 13.69 3.17 9.47
C ASN A 40 12.27 3.72 9.63
N ILE A 41 11.93 4.31 10.78
CA ILE A 41 10.59 4.89 11.01
C ILE A 41 10.54 6.37 10.61
N ILE A 42 11.60 7.13 10.88
CA ILE A 42 11.68 8.57 10.61
C ILE A 42 11.82 8.84 9.11
N ILE A 43 12.69 8.08 8.45
CA ILE A 43 12.98 8.27 7.03
C ILE A 43 12.09 7.35 6.18
N ASN A 44 11.83 6.12 6.67
CA ASN A 44 11.08 5.06 5.96
C ASN A 44 11.42 4.99 4.46
N GLU A 45 12.73 5.00 4.19
CA GLU A 45 13.31 5.06 2.85
C GLU A 45 12.77 3.94 1.95
N THR A 46 12.64 2.73 2.49
CA THR A 46 12.09 1.58 1.77
C THR A 46 10.66 1.81 1.29
N MET A 47 9.77 2.32 2.15
CA MET A 47 8.39 2.60 1.74
C MET A 47 8.35 3.68 0.67
N ASP A 48 9.21 4.70 0.77
CA ASP A 48 9.31 5.75 -0.24
C ASP A 48 9.88 5.23 -1.56
N ILE A 49 10.83 4.29 -1.53
CA ILE A 49 11.33 3.57 -2.72
C ILE A 49 10.19 2.79 -3.39
N MET A 50 9.42 2.02 -2.62
CA MET A 50 8.28 1.27 -3.13
C MET A 50 7.20 2.20 -3.72
N ALA A 51 6.86 3.28 -3.00
CA ALA A 51 5.85 4.26 -3.43
C ALA A 51 6.26 4.99 -4.71
N ARG A 52 7.54 5.39 -4.82
CA ARG A 52 8.09 5.99 -6.04
C ARG A 52 8.06 5.03 -7.21
N LYS A 53 8.43 3.76 -6.99
CA LYS A 53 8.38 2.72 -8.02
C LYS A 53 6.95 2.42 -8.48
N MET A 54 6.00 2.37 -7.54
CA MET A 54 4.56 2.26 -7.83
C MET A 54 4.10 3.38 -8.77
N ASN A 55 4.41 4.63 -8.43
CA ASN A 55 4.05 5.77 -9.26
C ASN A 55 4.68 5.70 -10.65
N ALA A 56 5.96 5.32 -10.74
CA ALA A 56 6.65 5.21 -12.02
C ALA A 56 6.01 4.15 -12.93
N LEU A 57 5.65 2.98 -12.39
CA LEU A 57 4.96 1.93 -13.15
C LEU A 57 3.56 2.38 -13.59
N PHE A 58 2.82 3.11 -12.74
CA PHE A 58 1.53 3.68 -13.11
C PHE A 58 1.65 4.73 -14.21
N ASN A 59 2.64 5.62 -14.14
CA ASN A 59 2.93 6.60 -15.18
C ASN A 59 3.27 5.95 -16.53
N SER A 60 3.97 4.82 -16.52
CA SER A 60 4.24 4.05 -17.74
C SER A 60 2.97 3.55 -18.43
N ILE A 61 1.91 3.19 -17.69
CA ILE A 61 0.61 2.80 -18.27
C ILE A 61 0.01 3.95 -19.09
N TYR A 62 0.23 5.19 -18.66
CA TYR A 62 -0.26 6.40 -19.32
C TYR A 62 0.75 7.05 -20.27
N ASN A 63 1.93 6.43 -20.49
CA ASN A 63 3.02 6.98 -21.29
C ASN A 63 3.43 8.41 -20.86
N ILE A 64 3.47 8.66 -19.56
CA ILE A 64 3.93 9.94 -18.99
C ILE A 64 5.45 9.93 -18.94
N GLU A 65 6.08 10.99 -19.46
CA GLU A 65 7.55 11.17 -19.47
C GLU A 65 7.98 12.46 -18.74
N PRO A 66 8.96 12.40 -17.82
CA PRO A 66 9.60 11.18 -17.33
C PRO A 66 8.63 10.36 -16.47
N ALA A 67 8.67 9.03 -16.61
CA ALA A 67 7.83 8.14 -15.80
C ALA A 67 8.11 8.33 -14.29
N ASP A 68 9.36 8.61 -13.92
CA ASP A 68 9.74 8.99 -12.57
C ASP A 68 9.71 10.52 -12.39
N ASN A 69 8.54 11.02 -12.00
CA ASN A 69 8.29 12.44 -11.70
C ASN A 69 8.05 12.68 -10.20
N TRP A 70 8.56 11.81 -9.32
CA TRP A 70 8.22 11.81 -7.89
C TRP A 70 8.37 13.16 -7.21
N ARG A 71 9.41 13.93 -7.55
CA ARG A 71 9.67 15.25 -6.95
C ARG A 71 8.54 16.25 -7.20
N ASP A 72 7.91 16.17 -8.38
CA ASP A 72 6.90 17.12 -8.85
C ASP A 72 5.48 16.76 -8.42
N LEU A 73 5.27 15.54 -7.88
CA LEU A 73 3.95 15.13 -7.39
C LEU A 73 3.52 15.96 -6.18
N ASP A 74 2.22 16.25 -6.13
CA ASP A 74 1.58 16.84 -4.98
C ASP A 74 1.58 15.87 -3.78
N THR A 75 1.47 16.42 -2.57
CA THR A 75 1.50 15.65 -1.33
C THR A 75 0.41 14.58 -1.29
N PHE A 76 -0.81 14.88 -1.77
CA PHE A 76 -1.92 13.91 -1.74
C PHE A 76 -1.61 12.69 -2.62
N THR A 77 -1.03 12.91 -3.81
CA THR A 77 -0.61 11.83 -4.70
C THR A 77 0.54 11.01 -4.10
N LYS A 78 1.53 11.65 -3.47
CA LYS A 78 2.61 10.95 -2.74
C LYS A 78 2.07 10.06 -1.61
N GLU A 79 1.17 10.61 -0.79
CA GLU A 79 0.54 9.86 0.30
C GLU A 79 -0.33 8.69 -0.19
N SER A 80 -1.01 8.86 -1.34
CA SER A 80 -1.77 7.75 -1.96
C SER A 80 -0.85 6.60 -2.36
N ASN A 81 0.32 6.91 -2.92
CA ASN A 81 1.32 5.90 -3.30
C ASN A 81 1.95 5.24 -2.06
N ARG A 82 2.26 5.99 -1.01
CA ARG A 82 2.72 5.44 0.28
C ARG A 82 1.69 4.51 0.92
N SER A 83 0.41 4.90 0.89
CA SER A 83 -0.69 4.04 1.34
C SER A 83 -0.79 2.73 0.57
N ALA A 84 -0.61 2.78 -0.76
CA ALA A 84 -0.56 1.58 -1.59
C ALA A 84 0.65 0.70 -1.26
N ALA A 85 1.85 1.30 -1.11
CA ALA A 85 3.08 0.59 -0.76
C ALA A 85 2.97 -0.10 0.61
N SER A 86 2.50 0.61 1.63
CA SER A 86 2.27 0.05 2.97
C SER A 86 1.29 -1.14 2.94
N ASN A 87 0.32 -1.12 2.03
CA ASN A 87 -0.68 -2.17 1.90
C ASN A 87 -0.16 -3.44 1.18
N ILE A 88 1.03 -3.41 0.57
CA ILE A 88 1.65 -4.62 -0.03
C ILE A 88 1.76 -5.74 1.00
N ALA A 89 2.24 -5.45 2.21
CA ALA A 89 2.36 -6.45 3.27
C ALA A 89 1.00 -7.09 3.64
N THR A 90 -0.10 -6.34 3.53
CA THR A 90 -1.44 -6.88 3.76
C THR A 90 -1.85 -7.84 2.65
N LYS A 91 -1.59 -7.48 1.38
CA LYS A 91 -1.88 -8.35 0.23
C LYS A 91 -1.09 -9.65 0.29
N LEU A 92 0.19 -9.59 0.65
CA LEU A 92 1.02 -10.80 0.85
C LEU A 92 0.44 -11.70 1.95
N ARG A 93 0.03 -11.13 3.09
CA ARG A 93 -0.59 -11.92 4.17
C ARG A 93 -1.89 -12.60 3.75
N LEU A 94 -2.69 -11.98 2.88
CA LEU A 94 -3.89 -12.61 2.31
C LEU A 94 -3.58 -13.83 1.44
N LEU A 95 -2.35 -13.90 0.90
CA LEU A 95 -1.84 -15.04 0.13
C LEU A 95 -1.06 -16.06 0.99
N ASN A 96 -1.02 -15.88 2.31
CA ASN A 96 -0.14 -16.61 3.22
C ASN A 96 1.36 -16.45 2.89
N LEU A 97 1.73 -15.26 2.43
CA LEU A 97 3.10 -14.87 2.10
C LEU A 97 3.55 -13.72 3.01
N GLU A 98 4.87 -13.53 3.08
CA GLU A 98 5.50 -12.34 3.65
C GLU A 98 6.71 -11.92 2.82
N MET A 99 7.13 -10.66 2.99
CA MET A 99 8.34 -10.14 2.33
C MET A 99 9.44 -9.94 3.36
N GLU A 100 10.66 -10.27 2.97
CA GLU A 100 11.86 -10.11 3.77
C GLU A 100 12.95 -9.41 2.96
N GLU A 101 13.84 -8.70 3.65
CA GLU A 101 15.02 -8.12 3.01
C GLU A 101 15.86 -9.22 2.36
N LYS A 102 16.27 -9.00 1.13
CA LYS A 102 16.97 -10.01 0.34
C LYS A 102 18.32 -10.35 0.99
N SER A 103 18.52 -11.63 1.28
CA SER A 103 19.77 -12.22 1.74
C SER A 103 20.10 -13.48 0.94
N GLU A 104 21.34 -13.97 1.03
CA GLU A 104 21.71 -15.23 0.38
C GLU A 104 20.94 -16.44 0.93
N GLU A 105 20.48 -16.36 2.17
CA GLU A 105 19.73 -17.43 2.84
C GLU A 105 18.28 -17.49 2.33
N ASN A 106 17.55 -16.39 2.42
CA ASN A 106 16.13 -16.37 2.04
C ASN A 106 15.89 -16.30 0.52
N ALA A 107 16.89 -15.92 -0.28
CA ALA A 107 16.80 -15.99 -1.74
C ALA A 107 16.55 -17.42 -2.25
N LYS A 108 16.96 -18.44 -1.49
CA LYS A 108 16.76 -19.86 -1.84
C LYS A 108 15.34 -20.34 -1.56
N SER A 109 14.65 -19.73 -0.59
CA SER A 109 13.26 -20.02 -0.23
C SER A 109 12.27 -19.04 -0.86
N ALA A 110 12.75 -18.12 -1.70
CA ALA A 110 11.91 -17.12 -2.33
C ALA A 110 10.92 -17.77 -3.31
N VAL A 111 9.64 -17.39 -3.20
CA VAL A 111 8.60 -17.80 -4.14
C VAL A 111 8.53 -16.82 -5.31
N ASN A 112 8.12 -17.31 -6.48
CA ASN A 112 7.73 -16.44 -7.57
C ASN A 112 6.31 -15.90 -7.31
N LEU A 113 6.23 -14.65 -6.87
CA LEU A 113 4.95 -14.03 -6.53
C LEU A 113 3.97 -14.01 -7.73
N ASN A 114 4.45 -14.01 -8.98
CA ASN A 114 3.55 -14.03 -10.14
C ASN A 114 2.65 -15.27 -10.15
N ASP A 115 3.13 -16.42 -9.68
CA ASP A 115 2.37 -17.68 -9.61
C ASP A 115 1.16 -17.57 -8.64
N TYR A 116 1.16 -16.56 -7.78
CA TYR A 116 0.07 -16.27 -6.85
C TYR A 116 -0.89 -15.18 -7.36
N LEU A 117 -0.47 -14.38 -8.34
CA LEU A 117 -1.21 -13.22 -8.84
C LEU A 117 -2.03 -13.55 -10.10
N GLU A 118 -2.77 -14.65 -10.03
CA GLU A 118 -3.61 -15.15 -11.12
C GLU A 118 -5.04 -15.48 -10.67
N GLY A 119 -5.96 -15.61 -11.64
CA GLY A 119 -7.33 -16.07 -11.41
C GLY A 119 -8.07 -15.31 -10.31
N GLU A 120 -8.71 -16.08 -9.41
CA GLU A 120 -9.50 -15.53 -8.30
C GLU A 120 -8.64 -14.76 -7.28
N ARG A 121 -7.37 -15.16 -7.08
CA ARG A 121 -6.45 -14.45 -6.18
C ARG A 121 -6.18 -13.04 -6.68
N LEU A 122 -5.86 -12.90 -7.97
CA LEU A 122 -5.68 -11.59 -8.59
C LEU A 122 -6.95 -10.74 -8.48
N GLU A 123 -8.11 -11.30 -8.81
CA GLU A 123 -9.37 -10.55 -8.79
C GLU A 123 -9.71 -10.05 -7.38
N ASN A 124 -9.54 -10.90 -6.35
CA ASN A 124 -9.81 -10.52 -4.97
C ASN A 124 -8.81 -9.47 -4.45
N LEU A 125 -7.53 -9.58 -4.80
CA LEU A 125 -6.54 -8.56 -4.44
C LEU A 125 -6.78 -7.23 -5.18
N SER A 126 -7.30 -7.27 -6.40
CA SER A 126 -7.63 -6.06 -7.16
C SER A 126 -8.85 -5.34 -6.59
N LYS A 127 -9.88 -6.09 -6.18
CA LYS A 127 -11.01 -5.55 -5.40
C LYS A 127 -10.54 -4.94 -4.09
N GLN A 128 -9.60 -5.60 -3.40
CA GLN A 128 -9.02 -5.09 -2.18
C GLN A 128 -8.22 -3.80 -2.42
N GLU A 129 -7.47 -3.71 -3.53
CA GLU A 129 -6.77 -2.47 -3.91
C GLU A 129 -7.74 -1.32 -4.16
N HIS A 130 -8.85 -1.57 -4.85
CA HIS A 130 -9.91 -0.57 -5.04
C HIS A 130 -10.51 -0.11 -3.70
N LEU A 131 -10.80 -1.05 -2.79
CA LEU A 131 -11.29 -0.72 -1.45
C LEU A 131 -10.26 0.09 -0.64
N ARG A 132 -8.97 -0.24 -0.73
CA ARG A 132 -7.89 0.53 -0.10
C ARG A 132 -7.82 1.94 -0.67
N TRP A 133 -7.89 2.09 -2.00
CA TRP A 133 -7.87 3.37 -2.67
C TRP A 133 -9.07 4.24 -2.28
N ASN A 134 -10.27 3.65 -2.21
CA ASN A 134 -11.48 4.29 -1.68
C ASN A 134 -11.28 4.73 -0.22
N ALA A 135 -10.80 3.84 0.65
CA ALA A 135 -10.57 4.15 2.06
C ALA A 135 -9.60 5.32 2.25
N PHE A 136 -8.51 5.35 1.48
CA PHE A 136 -7.54 6.46 1.49
C PHE A 136 -8.20 7.79 1.10
N HIS A 137 -9.00 7.80 0.02
CA HIS A 137 -9.69 9.00 -0.44
C HIS A 137 -10.73 9.50 0.58
N PHE A 138 -11.58 8.60 1.09
CA PHE A 138 -12.58 8.95 2.09
C PHE A 138 -11.94 9.45 3.40
N ALA A 139 -10.91 8.77 3.90
CA ALA A 139 -10.17 9.20 5.10
C ALA A 139 -9.50 10.57 4.90
N SER A 140 -9.10 10.87 3.67
CA SER A 140 -8.55 12.18 3.33
C SER A 140 -9.62 13.27 3.19
N GLY A 141 -10.91 12.93 3.16
CA GLY A 141 -12.03 13.88 3.00
C GLY A 141 -12.48 14.09 1.56
N TRP A 142 -12.18 13.16 0.66
CA TRP A 142 -12.84 13.09 -0.64
C TRP A 142 -14.21 12.43 -0.51
N VAL A 143 -15.11 12.77 -1.43
CA VAL A 143 -16.46 12.18 -1.50
C VAL A 143 -16.75 11.63 -2.89
N THR A 144 -17.70 10.70 -2.97
CA THR A 144 -18.19 10.17 -4.25
C THR A 144 -18.73 11.30 -5.12
N TRP A 145 -18.42 11.25 -6.42
CA TRP A 145 -19.02 12.12 -7.43
C TRP A 145 -20.05 11.34 -8.25
N PRO A 146 -21.36 11.49 -7.96
CA PRO A 146 -22.40 10.75 -8.69
C PRO A 146 -22.37 11.05 -10.19
N LEU A 147 -22.50 10.01 -11.03
CA LEU A 147 -22.37 10.15 -12.49
C LEU A 147 -23.38 11.12 -13.11
N ASN A 148 -24.57 11.27 -12.53
CA ASN A 148 -25.57 12.25 -12.96
C ASN A 148 -25.11 13.72 -12.79
N GLN A 149 -24.09 13.96 -11.94
CA GLN A 149 -23.49 15.28 -11.69
C GLN A 149 -22.18 15.49 -12.46
N THR A 150 -21.75 14.53 -13.30
CA THR A 150 -20.47 14.62 -14.01
C THR A 150 -20.61 15.14 -15.44
N LYS A 151 -21.80 15.52 -15.93
CA LYS A 151 -22.11 15.70 -17.37
C LYS A 151 -21.03 16.43 -18.20
N ASP A 152 -20.52 17.57 -17.72
CA ASP A 152 -19.52 18.35 -18.45
C ASP A 152 -18.06 17.95 -18.13
N ALA A 153 -17.87 17.00 -17.22
CA ALA A 153 -16.56 16.55 -16.78
C ALA A 153 -15.88 15.67 -17.83
N LYS A 154 -14.63 16.04 -18.16
CA LYS A 154 -13.74 15.25 -19.02
C LYS A 154 -12.96 14.17 -18.26
N LYS A 155 -12.83 14.33 -16.94
CA LYS A 155 -12.09 13.40 -16.06
C LYS A 155 -12.98 12.99 -14.91
N ALA A 156 -12.76 11.78 -14.39
CA ALA A 156 -13.47 11.22 -13.23
C ALA A 156 -13.16 11.91 -11.88
N LYS A 157 -12.50 13.07 -11.88
CA LYS A 157 -11.97 13.74 -10.70
C LYS A 157 -12.27 15.24 -10.74
N ASP A 158 -12.89 15.74 -9.68
CA ASP A 158 -13.10 17.16 -9.40
C ASP A 158 -12.24 17.54 -8.20
N ILE A 159 -11.10 18.18 -8.49
CA ILE A 159 -10.12 18.56 -7.48
C ILE A 159 -10.66 19.69 -6.59
N ILE A 160 -11.42 20.62 -7.16
CA ILE A 160 -11.90 21.83 -6.45
C ILE A 160 -12.85 21.42 -5.31
N ASN A 161 -13.79 20.52 -5.60
CA ASN A 161 -14.78 20.07 -4.61
C ASN A 161 -14.38 18.75 -3.94
N ARG A 162 -13.18 18.21 -4.23
CA ARG A 162 -12.66 16.95 -3.69
C ARG A 162 -13.61 15.76 -3.93
N ARG A 163 -14.09 15.63 -5.16
CA ARG A 163 -15.00 14.55 -5.57
C ARG A 163 -14.36 13.64 -6.60
N HIS A 164 -14.62 12.34 -6.52
CA HIS A 164 -14.14 11.39 -7.52
C HIS A 164 -15.22 10.36 -7.86
N ALA A 165 -15.43 10.13 -9.16
CA ALA A 165 -16.49 9.26 -9.66
C ALA A 165 -16.19 7.78 -9.41
N CYS A 166 -14.91 7.40 -9.37
CA CYS A 166 -14.50 6.03 -9.00
C CYS A 166 -14.68 5.68 -7.52
N LEU A 167 -15.10 6.59 -6.63
CA LEU A 167 -15.38 6.27 -5.22
C LEU A 167 -16.73 5.57 -5.07
N VAL A 168 -16.83 4.40 -5.69
CA VAL A 168 -18.00 3.54 -5.80
C VAL A 168 -17.59 2.08 -5.56
N SER A 169 -18.55 1.15 -5.55
CA SER A 169 -18.23 -0.29 -5.45
C SER A 169 -17.43 -0.79 -6.65
N TRP A 170 -16.86 -2.00 -6.53
CA TRP A 170 -16.16 -2.65 -7.63
C TRP A 170 -17.05 -2.77 -8.87
N ASP A 171 -18.30 -3.18 -8.70
CA ASP A 171 -19.19 -3.43 -9.83
C ASP A 171 -19.57 -2.14 -10.56
N GLU A 172 -19.80 -1.05 -9.83
CA GLU A 172 -20.12 0.27 -10.38
C GLU A 172 -18.97 0.90 -11.20
N LEU A 173 -17.72 0.45 -11.04
CA LEU A 173 -16.58 0.94 -11.85
C LEU A 173 -16.79 0.74 -13.35
N GLU A 174 -17.63 -0.20 -13.76
CA GLU A 174 -17.95 -0.43 -15.17
C GLU A 174 -18.71 0.77 -15.76
N GLU A 175 -19.73 1.27 -15.06
CA GLU A 175 -20.48 2.46 -15.47
C GLU A 175 -19.59 3.71 -15.48
N VAL A 176 -18.71 3.85 -14.49
CA VAL A 176 -17.74 4.95 -14.44
C VAL A 176 -16.77 4.87 -15.63
N THR A 177 -16.26 3.67 -15.95
CA THR A 177 -15.37 3.44 -17.09
C THR A 177 -16.04 3.86 -18.40
N LEU A 178 -17.29 3.41 -18.62
CA LEU A 178 -18.07 3.76 -19.80
C LEU A 178 -18.32 5.27 -19.88
N ARG A 179 -18.70 5.90 -18.77
CA ARG A 179 -18.97 7.34 -18.71
C ARG A 179 -17.75 8.17 -19.11
N PHE A 180 -16.55 7.78 -18.69
CA PHE A 180 -15.32 8.54 -18.96
C PHE A 180 -14.51 8.01 -20.15
N ASN A 181 -15.02 6.99 -20.86
CA ASN A 181 -14.32 6.31 -21.94
C ASN A 181 -12.88 5.93 -21.56
N GLN A 182 -12.71 5.44 -20.33
CA GLN A 182 -11.41 5.18 -19.73
C GLN A 182 -10.80 3.90 -20.29
N ASN A 183 -9.57 4.00 -20.83
CA ASN A 183 -8.79 2.87 -21.33
C ASN A 183 -7.32 2.98 -20.88
N PRO A 184 -6.73 1.96 -20.22
CA PRO A 184 -7.35 0.74 -19.69
C PRO A 184 -8.49 1.05 -18.71
N THR A 185 -9.44 0.12 -18.53
CA THR A 185 -10.58 0.30 -17.62
C THR A 185 -10.12 0.52 -16.18
N TYR A 186 -10.94 1.15 -15.33
CA TYR A 186 -10.54 1.37 -13.92
C TYR A 186 -10.22 0.06 -13.19
N LYS A 187 -11.02 -1.00 -13.38
CA LYS A 187 -10.72 -2.34 -12.86
C LYS A 187 -9.39 -2.90 -13.39
N GLN A 188 -9.04 -2.62 -14.65
CA GLN A 188 -7.76 -3.05 -15.20
C GLN A 188 -6.59 -2.33 -14.54
N LEU A 189 -6.73 -1.03 -14.24
CA LEU A 189 -5.70 -0.28 -13.51
C LEU A 189 -5.45 -0.87 -12.12
N ASP A 190 -6.49 -1.27 -11.39
CA ASP A 190 -6.33 -1.96 -10.10
C ASP A 190 -5.61 -3.31 -10.25
N ARG A 191 -5.94 -4.08 -11.31
CA ARG A 191 -5.25 -5.33 -11.62
C ARG A 191 -3.78 -5.12 -11.95
N GLU A 192 -3.46 -4.11 -12.76
CA GLU A 192 -2.06 -3.78 -13.09
C GLU A 192 -1.31 -3.30 -11.84
N GLN A 193 -1.95 -2.56 -10.94
CA GLN A 193 -1.33 -2.17 -9.68
C GLN A 193 -0.93 -3.40 -8.84
N VAL A 194 -1.79 -4.42 -8.78
CA VAL A 194 -1.49 -5.69 -8.10
C VAL A 194 -0.39 -6.47 -8.83
N LYS A 195 -0.47 -6.61 -10.15
CA LYS A 195 0.53 -7.31 -10.97
C LYS A 195 1.92 -6.68 -10.93
N ASN A 196 2.01 -5.38 -10.64
CA ASN A 196 3.26 -4.66 -10.52
C ASN A 196 3.98 -4.92 -9.17
N ILE A 197 3.31 -5.51 -8.17
CA ILE A 197 3.86 -5.74 -6.82
C ILE A 197 5.21 -6.50 -6.84
N PRO A 198 5.39 -7.59 -7.62
CA PRO A 198 6.67 -8.29 -7.69
C PRO A 198 7.84 -7.35 -8.07
N MET A 199 7.64 -6.50 -9.09
CA MET A 199 8.65 -5.54 -9.53
C MET A 199 8.95 -4.46 -8.49
N ILE A 200 7.93 -4.07 -7.71
CA ILE A 200 8.07 -3.06 -6.64
C ILE A 200 8.88 -3.62 -5.47
N ILE A 201 8.57 -4.85 -5.04
CA ILE A 201 9.28 -5.56 -3.96
C ILE A 201 10.74 -5.80 -4.35
N GLU A 202 10.99 -6.31 -5.55
CA GLU A 202 12.35 -6.55 -6.05
C GLU A 202 13.16 -5.24 -6.11
N HIS A 203 12.57 -4.16 -6.63
CA HIS A 203 13.23 -2.86 -6.72
C HIS A 203 13.61 -2.28 -5.34
N ALA A 204 12.81 -2.59 -4.32
CA ALA A 204 13.09 -2.19 -2.94
C ALA A 204 14.10 -3.10 -2.21
N GLY A 205 14.60 -4.15 -2.87
CA GLY A 205 15.59 -5.07 -2.27
C GLY A 205 14.99 -6.17 -1.41
N TYR A 206 13.73 -6.55 -1.65
CA TYR A 206 13.03 -7.60 -0.89
C TYR A 206 12.82 -8.86 -1.74
N VAL A 207 12.62 -9.98 -1.06
CA VAL A 207 12.11 -11.24 -1.61
C VAL A 207 10.80 -11.60 -0.92
N VAL A 208 10.02 -12.51 -1.54
CA VAL A 208 8.76 -13.00 -0.97
C VAL A 208 8.95 -14.46 -0.58
N ILE A 209 8.51 -14.85 0.60
CA ILE A 209 8.57 -16.21 1.12
C ILE A 209 7.18 -16.67 1.57
N GLU A 210 6.98 -17.99 1.67
CA GLU A 210 5.81 -18.54 2.34
C GLU A 210 5.88 -18.27 3.84
N LYS A 211 4.75 -17.91 4.43
CA LYS A 211 4.67 -17.67 5.85
C LYS A 211 4.65 -19.00 6.61
N ASN A 212 5.60 -19.16 7.54
CA ASN A 212 5.69 -20.30 8.47
C ASN A 212 4.57 -20.31 9.52
#